data_AF-A0A6B0YLC7-F1
#
_entry.id   AF-A0A6B0YLC7-F1
#
_cell.length_a   1.000
_cell.length_b   1.000
_cell.length_c   1.000
_cell.angle_alpha   90.00
_cell.angle_beta   90.00
_cell.angle_gamma   90.00
#
_symmetry.space_group_name_H-M   'P 1'
#
loop_
_entity.id
_entity.type
_entity.pdbx_description
1 polymer ?
#
loop_
_entity_poly.entity_id
_entity_poly.type
_entity_poly.pdbx_seq_one_letter_code
_entity_poly.pdbx_strand_id
1 'polypeptide(L)'
;MVISYRQEIPMDLQSILQTWINVLTKPGEAAFAAEREKTSATLSTAVLWIISSSIIAALLGALRSSVFSSAMGGFGQIVDLLPPEIQGEFGSIAETGAAGGAAFSFATIVIGPISFLIGVGIYHLIAIVLGGRGQYGRYAYLAATYSAPLMIVGSVLGFIPGLGGCLTMILGIYQVVLTYFAVKVEYGLSQGRAIVVVAVPVLAVLGLAICLATVVVGTLVAVFGGSQ
;
A
#
# COMPACT_ATOMS: atom_id res chain seq x y z
N MET A 1 -1.38 -42.96 -4.87
CA MET A 1 -1.40 -41.60 -4.29
C MET A 1 -0.13 -40.91 -4.77
N VAL A 2 -0.20 -40.19 -5.89
CA VAL A 2 0.97 -39.53 -6.49
C VAL A 2 1.13 -38.19 -5.79
N ILE A 3 2.17 -38.07 -4.96
CA ILE A 3 2.65 -36.79 -4.46
C ILE A 3 3.21 -36.06 -5.67
N SER A 4 2.37 -35.27 -6.33
CA SER A 4 2.81 -34.36 -7.38
C SER A 4 3.69 -33.34 -6.70
N TYR A 5 5.01 -33.51 -6.82
CA TYR A 5 5.98 -32.46 -6.51
C TYR A 5 5.55 -31.24 -7.32
N ARG A 6 4.88 -30.29 -6.66
CA ARG A 6 4.64 -28.95 -7.19
C ARG A 6 6.03 -28.46 -7.59
N GLN A 7 6.31 -28.41 -8.89
CA GLN A 7 7.51 -27.75 -9.39
C GLN A 7 7.54 -26.39 -8.71
N GLU A 8 8.48 -26.22 -7.77
CA GLU A 8 8.84 -24.90 -7.30
C GLU A 8 9.17 -24.15 -8.57
N ILE A 9 8.35 -23.17 -8.95
CA ILE A 9 8.65 -22.36 -10.12
C ILE A 9 9.87 -21.55 -9.68
N PRO A 10 11.10 -21.80 -10.18
CA PRO A 10 12.14 -20.79 -10.05
C PRO A 10 11.65 -19.63 -10.92
N MET A 11 10.90 -18.70 -10.32
CA MET A 11 10.53 -17.49 -11.02
C MET A 11 11.81 -16.70 -11.21
N ASP A 12 12.28 -16.69 -12.44
CA ASP A 12 13.41 -15.88 -12.84
C ASP A 12 13.09 -14.41 -12.52
N LEU A 13 13.98 -13.75 -11.76
CA LEU A 13 13.82 -12.36 -11.33
C LEU A 13 13.59 -11.44 -12.54
N GLN A 14 14.25 -11.73 -13.66
CA GLN A 14 14.09 -10.96 -14.89
C GLN A 14 12.64 -11.03 -15.41
N SER A 15 11.99 -12.19 -15.33
CA SER A 15 10.58 -12.36 -15.74
C SER A 15 9.60 -11.60 -14.83
N ILE A 16 9.88 -11.53 -13.53
CA ILE A 16 9.08 -10.76 -12.56
C ILE A 16 9.20 -9.28 -12.87
N LEU A 17 10.44 -8.77 -12.97
CA LEU A 17 10.71 -7.37 -13.27
C LEU A 17 10.10 -6.95 -14.61
N GLN A 18 10.20 -7.80 -15.63
CA GLN A 18 9.58 -7.53 -16.93
C GLN A 18 8.06 -7.42 -16.81
N THR A 19 7.43 -8.29 -16.01
CA THR A 19 5.99 -8.24 -15.76
C THR A 19 5.60 -6.92 -15.07
N TRP A 20 6.34 -6.53 -14.03
CA TRP A 20 6.10 -5.27 -13.30
C TRP A 20 6.27 -4.06 -14.21
N ILE A 21 7.35 -3.99 -14.97
CA ILE A 21 7.61 -2.88 -15.91
C ILE A 21 6.53 -2.82 -16.98
N ASN A 22 6.14 -3.95 -17.57
CA ASN A 22 5.13 -3.99 -18.61
C ASN A 22 3.78 -3.45 -18.11
N VAL A 23 3.31 -3.93 -16.95
CA VAL A 23 2.03 -3.50 -16.38
C VAL A 23 2.08 -2.02 -15.98
N LEU A 24 3.19 -1.55 -15.41
CA LEU A 24 3.33 -0.17 -14.96
C LEU A 24 3.59 0.84 -16.08
N THR A 25 4.13 0.44 -17.23
CA THR A 25 4.47 1.39 -18.32
C THR A 25 3.52 1.32 -19.51
N LYS A 26 2.79 0.20 -19.67
CA LYS A 26 1.81 0.00 -20.75
C LYS A 26 0.46 -0.42 -20.14
N PRO A 27 -0.14 0.40 -19.27
CA PRO A 27 -1.40 0.04 -18.62
C PRO A 27 -2.52 -0.07 -19.66
N GLY A 28 -3.30 -1.13 -19.58
CA GLY A 28 -4.47 -1.31 -20.43
C GLY A 28 -5.06 -2.72 -20.38
N GLU A 29 -6.26 -2.87 -20.91
CA GLU A 29 -6.98 -4.15 -20.89
C GLU A 29 -6.19 -5.27 -21.57
N ALA A 30 -5.53 -4.98 -22.70
CA ALA A 30 -4.71 -5.95 -23.41
C ALA A 30 -3.52 -6.45 -22.57
N ALA A 31 -2.86 -5.55 -21.83
CA ALA A 31 -1.73 -5.93 -20.98
C ALA A 31 -2.20 -6.83 -19.82
N PHE A 32 -3.28 -6.46 -19.14
CA PHE A 32 -3.84 -7.28 -18.06
C PHE A 32 -4.44 -8.60 -18.58
N ALA A 33 -5.00 -8.62 -19.79
CA ALA A 33 -5.50 -9.85 -20.41
C ALA A 33 -4.35 -10.81 -20.73
N ALA A 34 -3.23 -10.30 -21.25
CA ALA A 34 -2.04 -11.12 -21.48
C ALA A 34 -1.47 -11.70 -20.16
N GLU A 35 -1.47 -10.91 -19.08
CA GLU A 35 -1.05 -11.39 -17.75
C GLU A 35 -2.00 -12.43 -17.16
N ARG A 36 -3.30 -12.29 -17.41
CA ARG A 36 -4.34 -13.22 -16.93
C ARG A 36 -4.18 -14.64 -17.48
N GLU A 37 -3.71 -14.77 -18.71
CA GLU A 37 -3.54 -16.05 -19.39
C GLU A 37 -2.27 -16.81 -18.97
N LYS A 38 -1.38 -16.18 -18.20
CA LYS A 38 -0.17 -16.87 -17.71
C LYS A 38 -0.53 -17.97 -16.71
N THR A 39 0.15 -19.11 -16.82
CA THR A 39 0.00 -20.22 -15.86
C THR A 39 0.47 -19.85 -14.44
N SER A 40 1.33 -18.84 -14.32
CA SER A 40 1.78 -18.26 -13.05
C SER A 40 0.72 -17.38 -12.38
N ALA A 41 -0.43 -17.12 -13.02
CA ALA A 41 -1.47 -16.22 -12.54
C ALA A 41 -2.29 -16.81 -11.38
N THR A 42 -1.62 -17.06 -10.26
CA THR A 42 -2.15 -17.76 -9.09
C THR A 42 -2.07 -16.91 -7.82
N LEU A 43 -2.90 -17.26 -6.83
CA LEU A 43 -2.86 -16.64 -5.50
C LEU A 43 -1.48 -16.80 -4.84
N SER A 44 -0.85 -17.97 -4.96
CA SER A 44 0.46 -18.24 -4.36
C SER A 44 1.52 -17.27 -4.89
N THR A 45 1.54 -17.04 -6.21
CA THR A 45 2.45 -16.08 -6.84
C THR A 45 2.21 -14.66 -6.34
N ALA A 46 0.93 -14.26 -6.25
CA ALA A 46 0.54 -12.94 -5.75
C ALA A 46 1.07 -12.70 -4.33
N VAL A 47 0.82 -13.66 -3.42
CA VAL A 47 1.26 -13.58 -2.03
C VAL A 47 2.79 -13.54 -1.92
N LEU A 48 3.51 -14.34 -2.71
CA LEU A 48 4.98 -14.33 -2.73
C LEU A 48 5.55 -12.97 -3.15
N TRP A 49 4.97 -12.34 -4.17
CA TRP A 49 5.39 -11.01 -4.62
C TRP A 49 5.12 -9.95 -3.55
N ILE A 50 3.95 -9.99 -2.91
CA ILE A 50 3.59 -9.04 -1.87
C ILE A 50 4.43 -9.22 -0.62
N ILE A 51 4.72 -10.45 -0.19
CA ILE A 51 5.63 -10.71 0.93
C ILE A 51 7.02 -10.15 0.61
N SER A 52 7.57 -10.47 -0.56
CA SER A 52 8.88 -9.97 -1.00
C SER A 52 8.94 -8.45 -0.99
N SER A 53 7.94 -7.78 -1.57
CA SER A 53 7.85 -6.32 -1.56
C SER A 53 7.63 -5.73 -0.17
N SER A 54 6.89 -6.41 0.70
CA SER A 54 6.66 -5.96 2.09
C SER A 54 7.95 -6.03 2.90
N ILE A 55 8.78 -7.07 2.71
CA ILE A 55 10.10 -7.16 3.34
C ILE A 55 11.00 -6.02 2.87
N ILE A 56 11.07 -5.76 1.55
CA ILE A 56 11.86 -4.67 1.00
C ILE A 56 11.36 -3.31 1.53
N ALA A 57 10.05 -3.10 1.52
CA ALA A 57 9.42 -1.89 2.05
C ALA A 57 9.70 -1.69 3.55
N ALA A 58 9.63 -2.76 4.35
CA ALA A 58 9.94 -2.73 5.78
C ALA A 58 11.39 -2.34 6.05
N LEU A 59 12.34 -2.92 5.30
CA LEU A 59 13.76 -2.60 5.42
C LEU A 59 14.04 -1.14 5.03
N LEU A 60 13.43 -0.66 3.94
CA LEU A 60 13.52 0.74 3.52
C LEU A 60 12.87 1.68 4.54
N GLY A 61 11.73 1.30 5.13
CA GLY A 61 11.06 2.03 6.19
C GLY A 61 11.90 2.13 7.46
N ALA A 62 12.51 1.01 7.88
CA ALA A 62 13.43 0.98 9.02
C ALA A 62 14.65 1.86 8.76
N LEU A 63 15.28 1.75 7.58
CA LEU A 63 16.38 2.61 7.18
C LEU A 63 15.97 4.09 7.21
N ARG A 64 14.81 4.44 6.63
CA ARG A 64 14.27 5.81 6.68
C ARG A 64 14.08 6.30 8.11
N SER A 65 13.52 5.46 8.99
CA SER A 65 13.30 5.82 10.39
C SER A 65 14.63 6.12 11.11
N SER A 66 15.69 5.35 10.82
CA SER A 66 17.02 5.60 11.39
C SER A 66 17.65 6.90 10.89
N VAL A 67 17.55 7.18 9.58
CA VAL A 67 18.05 8.43 8.99
C VAL A 67 17.25 9.63 9.52
N PHE A 68 15.93 9.53 9.56
CA PHE A 68 15.08 10.61 10.05
C PHE A 68 15.23 10.84 11.55
N SER A 69 15.37 9.78 12.35
CA SER A 69 15.65 9.89 13.79
C SER A 69 16.99 10.58 14.04
N SER A 70 18.02 10.31 13.23
CA SER A 70 19.30 11.01 13.34
C SER A 70 19.19 12.49 12.94
N ALA A 71 18.43 12.81 11.89
CA ALA A 71 18.16 14.19 11.49
C ALA A 71 17.33 14.96 12.53
N MET A 72 16.37 14.29 13.17
CA MET A 72 15.58 14.80 14.28
C MET A 72 16.32 14.79 15.63
N GLY A 73 17.52 14.22 15.72
CA GLY A 73 18.37 14.37 16.91
C GLY A 73 18.67 15.84 17.24
N GLY A 74 18.74 16.71 16.22
CA GLY A 74 18.80 18.16 16.41
C GLY A 74 17.50 18.78 16.95
N PHE A 75 16.35 18.12 16.73
CA PHE A 75 15.08 18.52 17.35
C PHE A 75 15.10 18.27 18.86
N GLY A 76 15.76 17.21 19.33
CA GLY A 76 15.99 16.99 20.77
C GLY A 76 16.71 18.18 21.43
N GLN A 77 17.73 18.72 20.77
CA GLN A 77 18.41 19.94 21.25
C GLN A 77 17.50 21.18 21.23
N ILE A 78 16.58 21.29 20.27
CA ILE A 78 15.58 22.37 20.25
C ILE A 78 14.58 22.20 21.40
N VAL A 79 14.18 20.97 21.71
CA VAL A 79 13.30 20.66 22.86
C VAL A 79 14.00 21.03 24.17
N ASP A 80 15.30 20.76 24.31
CA ASP A 80 16.08 21.14 25.50
C ASP A 80 16.18 22.67 25.69
N LEU A 81 16.02 23.46 24.62
CA LEU A 81 15.98 24.93 24.66
C LEU A 81 14.60 25.50 24.98
N LEU A 82 13.54 24.68 25.00
CA LEU A 82 12.20 25.12 25.35
C LEU A 82 12.04 25.30 26.87
N PRO A 83 11.11 26.16 27.34
CA PRO A 83 10.73 26.23 28.75
C PRO A 83 10.27 24.86 29.29
N PRO A 84 10.56 24.54 30.56
CA PRO A 84 10.28 23.23 31.15
C PRO A 84 8.79 22.87 31.17
N GLU A 85 7.89 23.86 31.11
CA GLU A 85 6.45 23.61 30.99
C GLU A 85 6.07 22.96 29.65
N ILE A 86 6.84 23.19 28.58
CA ILE A 86 6.54 22.76 27.20
C ILE A 86 7.34 21.50 26.81
N GLN A 87 8.46 21.25 27.52
CA GLN A 87 9.33 20.10 27.29
C GLN A 87 8.60 18.76 27.47
N GLY A 88 7.69 18.65 28.44
CA GLY A 88 6.95 17.41 28.70
C GLY A 88 6.05 16.99 27.53
N GLU A 89 5.36 17.95 26.89
CA GLU A 89 4.50 17.66 25.75
C GLU A 89 5.32 17.34 24.49
N PHE A 90 6.31 18.16 24.16
CA PHE A 90 7.15 17.95 22.97
C PHE A 90 8.09 16.74 23.08
N GLY A 91 8.59 16.45 24.29
CA GLY A 91 9.39 15.27 24.57
C GLY A 91 8.61 13.99 24.27
N SER A 92 7.34 13.92 24.70
CA SER A 92 6.47 12.77 24.42
C SER A 92 6.16 12.59 22.93
N ILE A 93 5.96 13.68 22.18
CA ILE A 93 5.73 13.64 20.72
C ILE A 93 7.01 13.21 19.99
N ALA A 94 8.17 13.72 20.39
CA ALA A 94 9.46 13.35 19.82
C ALA A 94 9.78 11.87 20.07
N GLU A 95 9.57 11.36 21.30
CA GLU A 95 9.72 9.94 21.63
C GLU A 95 8.71 9.05 20.89
N THR A 96 7.44 9.44 20.83
CA THR A 96 6.40 8.66 20.14
C THR A 96 6.63 8.63 18.63
N GLY A 97 7.09 9.73 18.04
CA GLY A 97 7.46 9.83 16.63
C GLY A 97 8.69 9.00 16.28
N ALA A 98 9.72 9.02 17.13
CA ALA A 98 10.97 8.29 16.91
C ALA A 98 10.83 6.78 17.19
N ALA A 99 10.19 6.38 18.30
CA ALA A 99 10.01 4.98 18.68
C ALA A 99 8.90 4.29 17.86
N GLY A 100 7.85 5.03 17.48
CA GLY A 100 6.77 4.50 16.64
C GLY A 100 7.26 4.10 15.25
N GLY A 101 8.04 4.95 14.58
CA GLY A 101 8.43 4.73 13.18
C GLY A 101 9.17 3.42 12.89
N ALA A 102 10.07 3.01 13.79
CA ALA A 102 10.82 1.77 13.63
C ALA A 102 9.99 0.52 13.94
N ALA A 103 9.18 0.55 15.00
CA ALA A 103 8.32 -0.58 15.38
C ALA A 103 7.22 -0.87 14.34
N PHE A 104 6.63 0.19 13.75
CA PHE A 104 5.65 0.03 12.68
C PHE A 104 6.26 -0.54 11.39
N SER A 105 7.57 -0.34 11.15
CA SER A 105 8.22 -0.78 9.91
C SER A 105 8.21 -2.31 9.76
N PHE A 106 8.50 -3.07 10.81
CA PHE A 106 8.49 -4.55 10.75
C PHE A 106 7.08 -5.14 10.77
N ALA A 107 6.12 -4.45 11.39
CA ALA A 107 4.73 -4.88 11.37
C ALA A 107 4.18 -4.98 9.93
N THR A 108 4.70 -4.17 9.00
CA THR A 108 4.30 -4.21 7.57
C THR A 108 4.62 -5.54 6.87
N ILE A 109 5.56 -6.34 7.38
CA ILE A 109 5.88 -7.66 6.81
C ILE A 109 4.68 -8.61 6.95
N VAL A 110 3.95 -8.53 8.06
CA VAL A 110 2.77 -9.36 8.32
C VAL A 110 1.50 -8.64 7.88
N ILE A 111 1.38 -7.36 8.22
CA ILE A 111 0.19 -6.55 7.92
C ILE A 111 0.05 -6.32 6.41
N GLY A 112 1.15 -6.18 5.66
CA GLY A 112 1.14 -5.91 4.22
C GLY A 112 0.39 -6.98 3.43
N PRO A 113 0.79 -8.27 3.47
CA PRO A 113 0.09 -9.36 2.80
C PRO A 113 -1.37 -9.51 3.26
N ILE A 114 -1.65 -9.36 4.55
CA ILE A 114 -3.02 -9.46 5.08
C ILE A 114 -3.89 -8.34 4.52
N SER A 115 -3.42 -7.10 4.58
CA SER A 115 -4.15 -5.92 4.08
C SER A 115 -4.37 -6.01 2.57
N PHE A 116 -3.37 -6.50 1.84
CA PHE A 116 -3.49 -6.78 0.41
C PHE A 116 -4.59 -7.81 0.13
N LEU A 117 -4.60 -8.95 0.82
CA LEU A 117 -5.60 -10.01 0.61
C LEU A 117 -7.01 -9.54 0.97
N ILE A 118 -7.16 -8.75 2.04
CA ILE A 118 -8.42 -8.11 2.42
C ILE A 118 -8.87 -7.16 1.31
N GLY A 119 -7.99 -6.27 0.83
CA GLY A 119 -8.29 -5.34 -0.25
C GLY A 119 -8.76 -6.05 -1.52
N VAL A 120 -8.02 -7.07 -1.96
CA VAL A 120 -8.39 -7.94 -3.09
C VAL A 120 -9.75 -8.61 -2.85
N GLY A 121 -10.02 -9.05 -1.62
CA GLY A 121 -11.29 -9.66 -1.21
C GLY A 121 -12.48 -8.72 -1.31
N ILE A 122 -12.31 -7.47 -0.88
CA ILE A 122 -13.34 -6.44 -0.99
C ILE A 122 -13.70 -6.21 -2.46
N TYR A 123 -12.71 -5.98 -3.32
CA TYR A 123 -12.96 -5.80 -4.76
C TYR A 123 -13.58 -7.05 -5.40
N HIS A 124 -13.16 -8.25 -5.00
CA HIS A 124 -13.74 -9.52 -5.48
C HIS A 124 -15.23 -9.65 -5.15
N LEU A 125 -15.61 -9.38 -3.90
CA LEU A 125 -17.00 -9.46 -3.46
C LEU A 125 -17.88 -8.45 -4.21
N ILE A 126 -17.44 -7.20 -4.32
CA ILE A 126 -18.19 -6.16 -5.05
C ILE A 126 -18.33 -6.55 -6.53
N ALA A 127 -17.27 -7.07 -7.15
CA ALA A 127 -17.30 -7.49 -8.53
C ALA A 127 -18.27 -8.65 -8.79
N ILE A 128 -18.32 -9.65 -7.89
CA ILE A 128 -19.28 -10.76 -7.97
C ILE A 128 -20.72 -10.24 -7.81
N VAL A 129 -20.97 -9.36 -6.83
CA VAL A 129 -22.30 -8.76 -6.61
C VAL A 129 -22.80 -8.02 -7.86
N LEU A 130 -21.90 -7.41 -8.63
CA LEU A 130 -22.21 -6.74 -9.90
C LEU A 130 -22.26 -7.67 -11.12
N GLY A 131 -22.23 -8.99 -10.90
CA GLY A 131 -22.37 -10.03 -11.92
C GLY A 131 -21.06 -10.45 -12.61
N GLY A 132 -19.91 -10.11 -12.02
CA GLY A 132 -18.60 -10.52 -12.51
C GLY A 132 -18.35 -12.02 -12.35
N ARG A 133 -17.56 -12.61 -13.26
CA ARG A 133 -17.26 -14.07 -13.29
C ARG A 133 -15.78 -14.40 -13.10
N GLY A 134 -15.04 -13.53 -12.42
CA GLY A 134 -13.61 -13.67 -12.16
C GLY A 134 -13.30 -14.60 -10.98
N GLN A 135 -12.04 -15.00 -10.87
CA GLN A 135 -11.51 -15.83 -9.79
C GLN A 135 -10.66 -14.99 -8.84
N TYR A 136 -10.85 -15.17 -7.54
CA TYR A 136 -10.12 -14.44 -6.50
C TYR A 136 -8.60 -14.54 -6.68
N GLY A 137 -8.06 -15.74 -6.86
CA GLY A 137 -6.62 -15.95 -6.96
C GLY A 137 -5.97 -15.30 -8.18
N ARG A 138 -6.70 -15.24 -9.30
CA ARG A 138 -6.21 -14.61 -10.52
C ARG A 138 -6.32 -13.09 -10.46
N TYR A 139 -7.38 -12.57 -9.87
CA TYR A 139 -7.46 -11.15 -9.53
C TYR A 139 -6.35 -10.72 -8.57
N ALA A 140 -6.06 -11.53 -7.53
CA ALA A 140 -4.95 -11.30 -6.61
C ALA A 140 -3.62 -11.21 -7.36
N TYR A 141 -3.36 -12.13 -8.30
CA TYR A 141 -2.17 -12.07 -9.14
C TYR A 141 -2.09 -10.77 -9.94
N LEU A 142 -3.16 -10.42 -10.67
CA LEU A 142 -3.20 -9.18 -11.43
C LEU A 142 -3.07 -7.93 -10.54
N ALA A 143 -3.55 -7.98 -9.30
CA ALA A 143 -3.35 -6.90 -8.35
C ALA A 143 -1.89 -6.81 -7.88
N ALA A 144 -1.23 -7.95 -7.67
CA ALA A 144 0.17 -8.03 -7.26
C ALA A 144 1.14 -7.53 -8.33
N THR A 145 0.82 -7.65 -9.63
CA THR A 145 1.71 -7.19 -10.73
C THR A 145 2.02 -5.69 -10.66
N TYR A 146 1.13 -4.88 -10.07
CA TYR A 146 1.37 -3.46 -9.86
C TYR A 146 1.54 -3.07 -8.38
N SER A 147 0.83 -3.70 -7.45
CA SER A 147 0.92 -3.29 -6.04
C SER A 147 2.29 -3.62 -5.44
N ALA A 148 2.87 -4.77 -5.78
CA ALA A 148 4.20 -5.17 -5.30
C ALA A 148 5.30 -4.15 -5.70
N PRO A 149 5.47 -3.75 -6.97
CA PRO A 149 6.45 -2.73 -7.32
C PRO A 149 6.08 -1.33 -6.79
N LEU A 150 4.80 -0.96 -6.77
CA LEU A 150 4.38 0.35 -6.24
C LEU A 150 4.63 0.49 -4.73
N MET A 151 4.56 -0.60 -3.95
CA MET A 151 4.95 -0.58 -2.53
C MET A 151 6.43 -0.24 -2.35
N ILE A 152 7.30 -0.82 -3.20
CA ILE A 152 8.74 -0.54 -3.17
C ILE A 152 8.99 0.91 -3.57
N VAL A 153 8.39 1.37 -4.67
CA VAL A 153 8.53 2.76 -5.13
C VAL A 153 8.01 3.74 -4.08
N GLY A 154 6.85 3.48 -3.48
CA GLY A 154 6.29 4.31 -2.41
C GLY A 154 7.22 4.41 -1.20
N SER A 155 7.88 3.31 -0.84
CA SER A 155 8.87 3.29 0.24
C SER A 155 10.11 4.14 -0.09
N VAL A 156 10.59 4.08 -1.33
CA VAL A 156 11.71 4.92 -1.81
C VAL A 156 11.32 6.40 -1.84
N LEU A 157 10.14 6.73 -2.35
CA LEU A 157 9.64 8.11 -2.38
C LEU A 157 9.46 8.71 -0.99
N GLY A 158 9.26 7.87 0.02
CA GLY A 158 9.23 8.26 1.42
C GLY A 158 10.53 8.94 1.90
N PHE A 159 11.68 8.66 1.27
CA PHE A 159 12.95 9.31 1.62
C PHE A 159 13.01 10.78 1.20
N ILE A 160 12.10 11.26 0.36
CA ILE A 160 12.09 12.64 -0.13
C ILE A 160 11.13 13.48 0.72
N PRO A 161 11.63 14.34 1.63
CA PRO A 161 10.78 15.21 2.45
C PRO A 161 10.02 16.19 1.56
N GLY A 162 8.78 16.52 1.93
CA GLY A 162 7.92 17.46 1.19
C GLY A 162 7.31 16.88 -0.10
N LEU A 163 8.12 16.31 -1.00
CA LEU A 163 7.62 15.77 -2.28
C LEU A 163 6.98 14.39 -2.14
N GLY A 164 7.36 13.60 -1.14
CA GLY A 164 6.81 12.26 -0.92
C GLY A 164 5.29 12.25 -0.82
N GLY A 165 4.66 13.25 -0.18
CA GLY A 165 3.21 13.35 -0.06
C GLY A 165 2.50 13.55 -1.41
N CYS A 166 2.97 14.50 -2.22
CA CYS A 166 2.38 14.77 -3.53
C CYS A 166 2.57 13.58 -4.49
N LEU A 167 3.76 12.98 -4.49
CA LEU A 167 4.05 11.84 -5.35
C LEU A 167 3.28 10.57 -4.93
N THR A 168 3.11 10.33 -3.62
CA THR A 168 2.28 9.22 -3.14
C THR A 168 0.81 9.39 -3.51
N MET A 169 0.29 10.62 -3.51
CA MET A 169 -1.05 10.92 -4.01
C MET A 169 -1.18 10.58 -5.51
N ILE A 170 -0.21 10.99 -6.33
CA ILE A 170 -0.18 10.67 -7.77
C ILE A 170 -0.12 9.15 -7.98
N LEU A 171 0.72 8.44 -7.24
CA LEU A 171 0.78 6.98 -7.27
C LEU A 171 -0.53 6.33 -6.86
N GLY A 172 -1.23 6.88 -5.87
CA GLY A 172 -2.55 6.40 -5.44
C GLY A 172 -3.58 6.50 -6.57
N ILE A 173 -3.63 7.63 -7.26
CA ILE A 173 -4.50 7.80 -8.44
C ILE A 173 -4.12 6.80 -9.54
N TYR A 174 -2.83 6.60 -9.78
CA TYR A 174 -2.37 5.63 -10.77
C TYR A 174 -2.76 4.19 -10.41
N GLN A 175 -2.66 3.83 -9.13
CA GLN A 175 -3.07 2.52 -8.61
C GLN A 175 -4.57 2.27 -8.81
N VAL A 176 -5.42 3.30 -8.67
CA VAL A 176 -6.86 3.23 -8.96
C VAL A 176 -7.11 2.87 -10.43
N VAL A 177 -6.37 3.50 -11.35
CA VAL A 177 -6.48 3.22 -12.80
C VAL A 177 -6.06 1.77 -13.11
N LEU A 178 -4.98 1.29 -12.53
CA LEU A 178 -4.52 -0.10 -12.70
C LEU A 178 -5.52 -1.11 -12.12
N THR A 179 -6.10 -0.78 -10.96
CA THR A 179 -7.15 -1.59 -10.33
C THR A 179 -8.37 -1.71 -11.24
N TYR A 180 -8.78 -0.62 -11.89
CA TYR A 180 -9.87 -0.63 -12.86
C TYR A 180 -9.63 -1.61 -14.01
N PHE A 181 -8.44 -1.58 -14.63
CA PHE A 181 -8.12 -2.52 -15.71
C PHE A 181 -8.08 -3.98 -15.23
N ALA A 182 -7.47 -4.24 -14.08
CA ALA A 182 -7.40 -5.58 -13.50
C ALA A 182 -8.80 -6.15 -13.20
N VAL A 183 -9.68 -5.35 -12.59
CA VAL A 183 -11.07 -5.75 -12.30
C VAL A 183 -11.85 -5.98 -13.59
N LYS A 184 -11.77 -5.05 -14.54
CA LYS A 184 -12.52 -5.16 -15.80
C LYS A 184 -12.16 -6.44 -16.54
N VAL A 185 -10.86 -6.73 -16.68
CA VAL A 185 -10.34 -7.91 -17.39
C VAL A 185 -10.67 -9.21 -16.67
N GLU A 186 -10.45 -9.30 -15.35
CA GLU A 186 -10.64 -10.57 -14.65
C GLU A 186 -12.11 -10.95 -14.51
N TYR A 187 -12.98 -9.98 -14.24
CA TYR A 187 -14.40 -10.24 -14.00
C TYR A 187 -15.27 -10.12 -15.25
N GLY A 188 -14.72 -9.61 -16.37
CA GLY A 188 -15.47 -9.41 -17.62
C GLY A 188 -16.60 -8.41 -17.47
N LEU A 189 -16.43 -7.41 -16.59
CA LEU A 189 -17.46 -6.41 -16.32
C LEU A 189 -17.52 -5.35 -17.43
N SER A 190 -18.71 -4.78 -17.64
CA SER A 190 -18.83 -3.57 -18.45
C SER A 190 -18.10 -2.40 -17.77
N GLN A 191 -17.72 -1.39 -18.56
CA GLN A 191 -16.98 -0.22 -18.08
C GLN A 191 -17.66 0.46 -16.88
N GLY A 192 -18.97 0.68 -16.94
CA GLY A 192 -19.72 1.30 -15.85
C GLY A 192 -19.68 0.47 -14.55
N ARG A 193 -19.83 -0.85 -14.64
CA ARG A 193 -19.78 -1.73 -13.45
C ARG A 193 -18.38 -1.80 -12.87
N ALA A 194 -17.35 -1.88 -13.71
CA ALA A 194 -15.96 -1.87 -13.26
C ALA A 194 -15.59 -0.57 -12.53
N ILE A 195 -16.11 0.59 -13.00
CA ILE A 195 -15.92 1.87 -12.29
C ILE A 195 -16.55 1.81 -10.90
N VAL A 196 -17.78 1.26 -10.76
CA VAL A 196 -18.44 1.14 -9.44
C VAL A 196 -17.62 0.26 -8.49
N VAL A 197 -17.09 -0.88 -8.97
CA VAL A 197 -16.23 -1.77 -8.14
C VAL A 197 -15.06 -1.01 -7.54
N VAL A 198 -14.43 -0.12 -8.32
CA VAL A 198 -13.25 0.62 -7.87
C VAL A 198 -13.63 1.86 -7.04
N ALA A 199 -14.66 2.59 -7.45
CA ALA A 199 -15.07 3.82 -6.80
C ALA A 199 -15.59 3.59 -5.37
N VAL A 200 -16.33 2.49 -5.12
CA VAL A 200 -16.94 2.24 -3.81
C VAL A 200 -15.87 2.13 -2.68
N PRO A 201 -14.83 1.29 -2.78
CA PRO A 201 -13.77 1.25 -1.76
C PRO A 201 -12.99 2.56 -1.65
N VAL A 202 -12.71 3.25 -2.76
CA VAL A 202 -12.00 4.53 -2.74
C VAL A 202 -12.81 5.58 -1.98
N LEU A 203 -14.11 5.70 -2.24
CA LEU A 203 -14.99 6.62 -1.52
C LEU A 203 -15.13 6.24 -0.04
N ALA A 204 -15.17 4.95 0.28
CA ALA A 204 -15.20 4.48 1.67
C ALA A 204 -13.92 4.89 2.43
N VAL A 205 -12.75 4.69 1.82
CA VAL A 205 -11.46 5.10 2.42
C VAL A 205 -11.36 6.62 2.56
N LEU A 206 -11.80 7.38 1.55
CA LEU A 206 -11.81 8.85 1.63
C LEU A 206 -12.76 9.35 2.71
N GLY A 207 -13.96 8.79 2.82
CA GLY A 207 -14.91 9.12 3.88
C GLY A 207 -14.37 8.82 5.27
N LEU A 208 -13.73 7.66 5.44
CA LEU A 208 -13.07 7.29 6.69
C LEU A 208 -11.90 8.24 7.02
N ALA A 209 -11.07 8.59 6.04
CA ALA A 209 -9.95 9.50 6.22
C ALA A 209 -10.41 10.90 6.64
N ILE A 210 -11.48 11.42 6.02
CA ILE A 210 -12.09 12.71 6.40
C ILE A 210 -12.64 12.62 7.83
N CYS A 211 -13.33 11.54 8.19
CA CYS A 211 -13.87 11.34 9.54
C CYS A 211 -12.76 11.27 10.60
N LEU A 212 -11.65 10.57 10.32
CA LEU A 212 -10.51 10.53 11.23
C LEU A 212 -9.83 11.89 11.35
N ALA A 213 -9.68 12.63 10.23
CA ALA A 213 -9.09 13.96 10.23
C ALA A 213 -9.92 14.94 11.09
N THR A 214 -11.25 14.89 11.02
CA THR A 214 -12.10 15.77 11.86
C THR A 214 -12.03 15.42 13.34
N VAL A 215 -11.90 14.13 13.68
CA VAL A 215 -11.66 13.70 15.08
C VAL A 215 -10.32 14.22 15.58
N VAL A 216 -9.25 14.05 14.79
CA VAL A 216 -7.91 14.54 15.16
C VAL A 216 -7.92 16.05 15.34
N VAL A 217 -8.43 16.81 14.37
CA VAL A 217 -8.54 18.28 14.46
C VAL A 217 -9.40 18.69 15.66
N GLY A 218 -10.52 18.01 15.91
CA GLY A 218 -11.37 18.26 17.06
C GLY A 218 -10.65 18.04 18.39
N THR A 219 -9.88 16.95 18.52
CA THR A 219 -9.06 16.70 19.72
C THR A 219 -7.96 17.73 19.89
N LEU A 220 -7.28 18.14 18.82
CA LEU A 220 -6.25 19.18 18.87
C LEU A 220 -6.86 20.53 19.31
N VAL A 221 -8.00 20.92 18.73
CA VAL A 221 -8.70 22.16 19.13
C VAL A 221 -9.18 22.09 20.58
N ALA A 222 -9.66 20.94 21.06
CA ALA A 222 -10.08 20.78 22.45
C ALA A 222 -8.90 20.88 23.44
N VAL A 223 -7.75 20.30 23.09
CA VAL A 223 -6.53 20.35 23.92
C VAL A 223 -5.93 21.77 23.94
N PHE A 224 -5.78 22.41 22.79
CA PHE A 224 -5.14 23.73 22.68
C PHE A 224 -6.09 24.92 22.86
N GLY A 225 -7.40 24.71 22.76
CA GLY A 225 -8.43 25.74 22.92
C GLY A 225 -8.98 25.87 24.34
N GLY A 226 -8.77 24.87 25.20
CA GLY A 226 -9.22 24.86 26.61
C GLY A 226 -8.29 25.60 27.57
N SER A 227 -7.19 26.21 27.09
CA SER A 227 -6.18 26.89 27.91
C SER A 227 -6.34 28.41 27.97
N GLN A 228 -7.56 28.95 27.80
CA GLN A 228 -7.87 30.37 27.99
C GLN A 228 -8.82 30.60 29.17
#